data_AF-A0A378X2X9-F1
#
_entry.id   AF-A0A378X2X9-F1
#
_cell.length_a   1.000
_cell.length_b   1.000
_cell.length_c   1.000
_cell.angle_alpha   90.00
_cell.angle_beta   90.00
_cell.angle_gamma   90.00
#
_symmetry.space_group_name_H-M   'P 1'
#
loop_
_entity.id
_entity.type
_entity.pdbx_description
1 polymer ?
#
loop_
_entity_poly.entity_id
_entity_poly.type
_entity_poly.pdbx_seq_one_letter_code
_entity_poly.pdbx_strand_id
1 'polypeptide(L)' 'MTTLRYFGERNEAAPYLTDRGWAITGSTIRDLLAANNLQSLSNDDMHMGDTLYVSGTLE' A
#
# COMPACT_ATOMS: atom_id res chain seq x y z
N MET A 1 29.13 -2.14 17.19
CA MET A 1 27.87 -2.70 16.65
C MET A 1 27.19 -1.60 15.87
N THR A 2 27.08 -1.74 14.55
CA THR A 2 26.44 -0.74 13.69
C THR A 2 24.97 -1.10 13.57
N THR A 3 24.09 -0.34 14.22
CA THR A 3 22.64 -0.54 14.11
C THR A 3 22.16 0.07 12.79
N LEU A 4 21.33 -0.65 12.03
CA LEU A 4 20.63 -0.10 10.88
C LEU A 4 19.67 0.97 11.40
N ARG A 5 20.04 2.24 11.22
CA ARG A 5 19.20 3.38 11.59
C ARG A 5 18.58 3.92 10.31
N TYR A 6 17.27 3.74 10.17
CA TYR A 6 16.49 4.37 9.11
C TYR A 6 16.40 5.86 9.43
N PHE A 7 16.81 6.72 8.50
CA PHE A 7 16.72 8.17 8.60
C PHE A 7 15.81 8.68 7.49
N GLY A 8 14.65 9.25 7.84
CA GLY A 8 13.70 9.84 6.90
C GLY A 8 12.27 9.32 7.07
N GLU A 9 11.34 9.88 6.30
CA GLU A 9 9.98 9.35 6.13
C GLU A 9 10.02 7.99 5.43
N ARG A 10 9.03 7.14 5.68
CA ARG A 10 8.95 5.83 5.02
C ARG A 10 8.74 6.06 3.53
N ASN A 11 9.60 5.48 2.69
CA ASN A 11 9.31 5.41 1.27
C ASN A 11 8.02 4.60 1.07
N GLU A 12 7.00 5.24 0.50
CA GLU A 12 5.80 4.54 0.08
C GLU A 12 6.13 3.66 -1.12
N ALA A 13 5.66 2.41 -1.10
CA ALA A 13 6.03 1.40 -2.10
C ALA A 13 5.66 1.84 -3.52
N ALA A 14 4.46 2.41 -3.72
CA ALA A 14 3.99 2.83 -5.04
C ALA A 14 4.84 3.97 -5.64
N PRO A 15 5.05 5.12 -4.96
CA PRO A 15 5.95 6.16 -5.46
C PRO A 15 7.38 5.64 -5.68
N TYR A 16 7.92 4.88 -4.72
CA TYR A 16 9.29 4.38 -4.79
C TYR A 16 9.55 3.47 -6.00
N LEU A 17 8.59 2.60 -6.34
CA LEU A 17 8.70 1.71 -7.49
C LEU A 17 8.42 2.44 -8.81
N THR A 18 7.48 3.39 -8.81
CA THR A 18 7.18 4.23 -9.99
C THR A 18 8.42 5.00 -10.44
N ASP A 19 9.15 5.61 -9.50
CA ASP A 19 10.42 6.31 -9.77
C ASP A 19 11.51 5.39 -10.37
N ARG A 20 11.34 4.07 -10.28
CA ARG A 20 12.26 3.04 -10.77
C ARG A 20 11.79 2.38 -12.06
N GLY A 21 10.79 2.97 -12.73
CA GLY A 21 10.29 2.48 -14.02
C GLY A 21 9.26 1.36 -13.92
N TRP A 22 8.76 1.05 -12.73
CA TRP A 22 7.67 0.09 -12.60
C TRP A 22 6.34 0.74 -12.94
N ALA A 23 5.53 0.04 -13.72
CA ALA A 23 4.13 0.40 -13.90
C ALA A 23 3.34 -0.14 -12.70
N ILE A 24 2.88 0.74 -11.81
CA ILE A 24 2.16 0.38 -10.59
C ILE A 24 0.67 0.70 -10.70
N THR A 25 -0.17 -0.21 -10.22
CA THR A 25 -1.60 0.00 -9.97
C THR A 25 -1.90 -0.20 -8.49
N GLY A 26 -2.91 0.51 -7.96
CA GLY A 26 -3.29 0.45 -6.56
C GLY A 26 -4.80 0.37 -6.36
N SER A 27 -5.23 -0.31 -5.30
CA SER A 27 -6.63 -0.32 -4.86
C SER A 27 -6.69 -0.35 -3.34
N THR A 28 -7.54 0.49 -2.76
CA THR A 28 -7.72 0.47 -1.30
C THR A 28 -8.50 -0.79 -0.91
N ILE A 29 -8.32 -1.23 0.33
CA ILE A 29 -9.13 -2.32 0.88
C ILE A 29 -10.64 -2.01 0.79
N ARG A 30 -11.04 -0.73 0.91
CA ARG A 30 -12.45 -0.32 0.78
C ARG A 30 -12.95 -0.46 -0.65
N ASP A 31 -12.16 -0.06 -1.64
CA ASP A 31 -12.50 -0.22 -3.07
C ASP A 31 -12.68 -1.71 -3.40
N LEU A 32 -11.78 -2.56 -2.89
CA LEU A 32 -11.85 -4.00 -3.11
C LEU A 32 -13.08 -4.62 -2.44
N LEU A 33 -13.41 -4.24 -1.21
CA LEU A 33 -14.61 -4.72 -0.53
C LEU A 33 -15.88 -4.30 -1.29
N ALA A 34 -15.96 -3.03 -1.71
CA ALA A 34 -17.09 -2.52 -2.48
C ALA A 34 -17.24 -3.23 -3.84
N ALA A 35 -16.14 -3.40 -4.58
CA ALA A 35 -16.14 -4.11 -5.86
C ALA A 35 -16.59 -5.57 -5.76
N ASN A 36 -16.39 -6.20 -4.59
CA ASN A 36 -16.77 -7.59 -4.33
C ASN A 36 -18.08 -7.75 -3.53
N ASN A 37 -18.84 -6.66 -3.31
CA ASN A 37 -20.08 -6.66 -2.52
C ASN A 37 -19.90 -7.21 -1.09
N LEU A 38 -18.75 -6.96 -0.48
CA LEU A 38 -18.44 -7.34 0.88
C LEU A 38 -18.70 -6.18 1.85
N GLN A 39 -18.94 -6.50 3.11
CA GLN A 39 -19.16 -5.49 4.15
C GLN A 39 -17.94 -4.58 4.28
N SER A 40 -18.18 -3.26 4.27
CA SER A 40 -17.14 -2.27 4.52
C SER A 40 -16.62 -2.38 5.95
N LEU A 41 -15.30 -2.27 6.12
CA LEU A 41 -14.67 -2.19 7.43
C LEU A 41 -14.80 -0.77 7.99
N SER A 42 -15.26 -0.66 9.23
CA SER A 42 -15.16 0.59 9.99
C SER A 42 -13.71 0.86 10.35
N ASN A 43 -13.38 2.12 10.67
CA ASN A 43 -12.04 2.49 11.10
C ASN A 43 -11.59 1.71 12.35
N ASP A 44 -12.54 1.38 13.23
CA ASP A 44 -12.30 0.59 14.45
C ASP A 44 -12.05 -0.91 14.15
N ASP A 45 -12.54 -1.42 13.03
CA ASP A 45 -12.32 -2.80 12.59
C ASP A 45 -10.94 -2.97 11.93
N MET A 46 -10.28 -1.86 11.57
CA MET A 46 -9.04 -1.85 10.80
C MET A 46 -7.82 -1.72 11.73
N HIS A 47 -7.42 -2.84 12.33
CA HIS A 47 -6.27 -2.88 13.24
C HIS A 47 -4.92 -2.47 12.61
N MET A 48 -4.78 -2.52 11.27
CA MET A 48 -3.59 -2.07 10.55
C MET A 48 -3.78 -0.71 9.84
N GLY A 49 -4.90 -0.02 10.07
CA GLY A 49 -5.26 1.19 9.33
C GLY A 49 -5.59 0.92 7.86
N ASP A 50 -5.74 1.98 7.07
CA ASP A 50 -6.10 1.91 5.65
C ASP A 50 -5.04 1.18 4.83
N THR A 51 -5.38 -0.04 4.40
CA THR A 51 -4.50 -0.89 3.61
C THR A 51 -4.66 -0.57 2.12
N LEU A 52 -3.53 -0.31 1.46
CA LEU A 52 -3.42 -0.15 0.00
C LEU A 52 -2.78 -1.40 -0.61
N TYR A 53 -3.52 -2.07 -1.48
CA TYR A 53 -2.99 -3.16 -2.29
C TYR A 53 -2.37 -2.57 -3.56
N VAL A 54 -1.10 -2.90 -3.82
CA VAL A 54 -0.37 -2.44 -5.01
C VAL A 54 0.09 -3.63 -5.83
N SER A 55 -0.04 -3.53 -7.15
CA SER A 55 0.47 -4.51 -8.11
C SER A 55 1.34 -3.78 -9.14
N GLY A 56 2.49 -4.36 -9.47
CA GLY A 56 3.49 -3.71 -10.31
C GLY A 56 4.11 -4.64 -11.33
N THR A 57 4.32 -4.14 -12.54
CA THR A 57 5.09 -4.83 -13.59
C THR A 57 6.30 -4.00 -14.00
N LEU A 58 7.40 -4.70 -14.30
CA LEU A 58 8.62 -4.14 -14.87
C LEU A 58 8.81 -4.79 -16.25
N GLU A 59 8.89 -3.97 -17.28
CA GLU A 59 9.14 -4.41 -18.67
C GLU A 59 10.61 -4.75 -18.92
#